data_AF-A0A936U1Z1-F1
#
_entry.id   AF-A0A936U1Z1-F1
#
_cell.length_a   1.000
_cell.length_b   1.000
_cell.length_c   1.000
_cell.angle_alpha   90.00
_cell.angle_beta   90.00
_cell.angle_gamma   90.00
#
_symmetry.space_group_name_H-M   'P 1'
#
loop_
_entity.id
_entity.type
_entity.pdbx_description
1 polymer ?
#
loop_
_entity_poly.entity_id
_entity_poly.type
_entity_poly.pdbx_seq_one_letter_code
_entity_poly.pdbx_strand_id
1 'polypeptide(L)'
;MKCSSSLPLVWDIFSKRILSASFTYFSGAEMPSDDGFRSYLLSTLPEKQAGMPVLAKMLNSATKHSERNSGHDIVKQIQKPVSDSLKETEPVYIRNAGLILLHPFLPLFFEGLNVAGQDVLKYPEKALQLLGFLVTGNLKTPEYDLVLPKILCGIPVNKPLTEDIEISDGESAEGLALLEAVIGHWEALRDTSPDGFRGSFLYRPGKLIRSIEGGWILQVETRTWDILMDQLPWGIAMIKLPWMKEMLRVEWNY
;
A
#
# COMPACT_ATOMS: atom_id res chain seq x y z
N MET A 1 2.54 37.98 24.34
CA MET A 1 2.14 36.65 23.83
C MET A 1 2.30 36.65 22.31
N LYS A 2 3.38 36.06 21.81
CA LYS A 2 3.59 35.75 20.38
C LYS A 2 4.23 34.37 20.35
N CYS A 3 3.49 33.37 19.86
CA CYS A 3 4.03 32.04 19.61
C CYS A 3 4.44 32.02 18.13
N SER A 4 5.74 31.87 17.89
CA SER A 4 6.34 31.69 16.57
C SER A 4 6.42 30.19 16.31
N SER A 5 5.71 29.72 15.29
CA SER A 5 5.83 28.36 14.76
C SER A 5 6.96 28.33 13.72
N SER A 6 8.11 27.78 14.11
CA SER A 6 9.15 27.35 13.18
C SER A 6 8.82 25.93 12.69
N LEU A 7 8.32 25.82 11.46
CA LEU A 7 8.25 24.55 10.73
C LEU A 7 9.68 24.08 10.38
N PRO A 8 10.00 22.78 10.49
CA PRO A 8 11.36 22.31 10.28
C PRO A 8 11.70 22.27 8.78
N LEU A 9 12.83 22.89 8.44
CA LEU A 9 13.56 22.93 7.15
C LEU A 9 13.84 21.55 6.48
N VAL A 10 13.37 20.45 7.07
CA VAL A 10 13.59 19.07 6.61
C VAL A 10 12.75 18.73 5.37
N TRP A 11 11.56 19.32 5.22
CA TRP A 11 10.63 19.03 4.12
C TRP A 11 10.90 19.79 2.82
N ASP A 12 11.55 20.97 2.88
CA ASP A 12 11.93 21.73 1.68
C ASP A 12 12.99 20.99 0.84
N ILE A 13 13.73 20.08 1.48
CA ILE A 13 14.70 19.18 0.83
C ILE A 13 14.01 17.98 0.16
N PHE A 14 12.89 17.50 0.71
CA PHE A 14 12.10 16.38 0.16
C PHE A 14 11.33 16.83 -1.10
N SER A 15 10.75 18.03 -1.08
CA SER A 15 10.02 18.63 -2.21
C SER A 15 10.92 19.00 -3.40
N LYS A 16 12.12 19.56 -3.17
CA LYS A 16 13.02 20.02 -4.24
C LYS A 16 13.75 18.90 -5.00
N ARG A 17 13.85 17.69 -4.44
CA ARG A 17 14.61 16.57 -5.03
C ARG A 17 13.82 15.72 -6.02
N ILE A 18 12.50 15.72 -5.96
CA ILE A 18 11.65 15.06 -6.98
C ILE A 18 11.62 15.89 -8.27
N LEU A 19 11.79 17.22 -8.17
CA LEU A 19 11.60 18.17 -9.27
C LEU A 19 12.70 18.21 -10.35
N SER A 20 13.87 17.57 -10.18
CA SER A 20 14.88 17.52 -11.27
C SER A 20 15.10 16.12 -11.87
N ALA A 21 14.55 15.06 -11.27
CA ALA A 21 14.77 13.69 -11.73
C ALA A 21 13.79 13.29 -12.85
N SER A 22 12.60 13.91 -12.89
CA SER A 22 11.52 13.48 -13.80
C SER A 22 11.62 14.05 -15.22
N PHE A 23 12.52 15.00 -15.51
CA PHE A 23 12.52 15.70 -16.80
C PHE A 23 13.47 15.13 -17.88
N THR A 24 14.19 14.04 -17.62
CA THR A 24 15.15 13.50 -18.62
C THR A 24 15.08 12.00 -18.84
N TYR A 25 13.92 11.36 -18.67
CA TYR A 25 13.81 9.92 -18.93
C TYR A 25 12.43 9.55 -19.49
N PHE A 26 12.07 10.11 -20.65
CA PHE A 26 10.95 9.62 -21.45
C PHE A 26 11.25 9.74 -22.94
N SER A 27 12.31 9.06 -23.38
CA SER A 27 12.45 8.65 -24.77
C SER A 27 12.88 7.18 -24.77
N GLY A 28 12.08 6.33 -25.40
CA GLY A 28 11.92 4.92 -25.05
C GLY A 28 13.18 4.05 -25.00
N ALA A 29 13.22 3.17 -24.01
CA ALA A 29 13.97 1.91 -23.96
C ALA A 29 13.44 1.04 -22.80
N GLU A 30 13.59 -0.28 -22.94
CA GLU A 30 13.10 -1.34 -22.04
C GLU A 30 13.47 -1.18 -20.55
N MET A 31 12.60 -1.72 -19.68
CA MET A 31 12.71 -1.75 -18.22
C MET A 31 13.95 -2.57 -17.77
N PRO A 32 14.87 -2.05 -16.93
CA PRO A 32 15.94 -2.86 -16.38
C PRO A 32 15.48 -3.58 -15.10
N SER A 33 16.08 -4.75 -14.85
CA SER A 33 15.87 -5.58 -13.66
C SER A 33 16.16 -4.87 -12.33
N ASP A 34 15.58 -5.39 -11.24
CA ASP A 34 15.46 -4.87 -9.85
C ASP A 34 16.67 -4.11 -9.25
N ASP A 35 17.89 -4.36 -9.72
CA ASP A 35 19.10 -3.69 -9.26
C ASP A 35 19.25 -2.24 -9.76
N GLY A 36 18.56 -1.86 -10.84
CA GLY A 36 18.71 -0.55 -11.48
C GLY A 36 18.21 0.63 -10.62
N PHE A 37 17.07 0.46 -9.96
CA PHE A 37 16.48 1.51 -9.12
C PHE A 37 17.28 1.74 -7.84
N ARG A 38 17.84 0.67 -7.25
CA ARG A 38 18.67 0.73 -6.04
C ARG A 38 20.04 1.34 -6.32
N SER A 39 20.68 0.95 -7.42
CA SER A 39 21.95 1.54 -7.88
C SER A 39 21.79 3.03 -8.20
N TYR A 40 20.66 3.42 -8.78
CA TYR A 40 20.32 4.83 -9.02
C TYR A 40 20.10 5.60 -7.71
N LEU A 41 19.34 5.06 -6.77
CA LEU A 41 19.14 5.66 -5.44
C LEU A 41 20.46 5.80 -4.65
N LEU A 42 21.35 4.81 -4.72
CA LEU A 42 22.61 4.77 -3.98
C LEU A 42 23.72 5.63 -4.59
N SER A 43 23.83 5.69 -5.93
CA SER A 43 24.84 6.50 -6.64
C SER A 43 24.59 8.01 -6.53
N THR A 44 23.41 8.42 -6.07
CA THR A 44 22.99 9.82 -5.96
C THR A 44 23.10 10.37 -4.52
N LEU A 45 23.70 9.60 -3.60
CA LEU A 45 23.94 10.00 -2.20
C LEU A 45 25.26 10.79 -2.08
N PRO A 46 25.27 12.00 -1.49
CA PRO A 46 26.50 12.76 -1.31
C PRO A 46 27.39 12.19 -0.18
N GLU A 47 28.69 12.16 -0.43
CA GLU A 47 29.75 11.52 0.38
C GLU A 47 30.09 12.18 1.74
N LYS A 48 29.24 13.08 2.24
CA LYS A 48 29.48 13.77 3.53
C LYS A 48 28.35 13.56 4.52
N GLN A 49 28.37 12.39 5.16
CA GLN A 49 27.89 12.17 6.52
C GLN A 49 28.46 10.83 7.04
N ALA A 50 29.78 10.80 7.19
CA ALA A 50 30.46 9.73 7.91
C ALA A 50 30.13 9.87 9.41
N GLY A 51 29.18 9.07 9.89
CA GLY A 51 28.81 9.07 11.31
C GLY A 51 27.50 8.38 11.66
N MET A 52 27.17 7.23 11.03
CA MET A 52 26.06 6.39 11.48
C MET A 52 26.49 4.91 11.59
N PRO A 53 26.36 4.27 12.77
CA PRO A 53 26.84 2.90 13.03
C PRO A 53 26.01 1.78 12.35
N VAL A 54 25.02 2.13 11.53
CA VAL A 54 24.10 1.20 10.88
C VAL A 54 24.68 0.60 9.59
N LEU A 55 25.48 1.37 8.83
CA LEU A 55 26.04 0.95 7.54
C LEU A 55 27.12 -0.13 7.65
N ALA A 56 27.89 -0.17 8.75
CA ALA A 56 28.93 -1.18 8.95
C ALA A 56 28.39 -2.59 9.28
N LYS A 57 27.15 -2.68 9.77
CA LYS A 57 26.50 -3.97 10.08
C LYS A 57 25.82 -4.61 8.86
N MET A 58 25.53 -3.84 7.81
CA MET A 58 24.79 -4.31 6.64
C MET A 58 25.63 -5.10 5.61
N LEU A 59 26.96 -5.16 5.75
CA LEU A 59 27.80 -5.87 4.77
C LEU A 59 28.04 -7.37 5.08
N ASN A 60 27.65 -7.90 6.25
CA ASN A 60 28.12 -9.22 6.71
C ASN A 60 27.07 -10.31 6.89
N SER A 61 25.78 -10.08 6.63
CA SER A 61 24.74 -11.08 6.95
C SER A 61 24.19 -11.86 5.75
N ALA A 62 24.76 -11.70 4.55
CA ALA A 62 24.35 -12.41 3.34
C ALA A 62 24.97 -13.83 3.25
N THR A 63 24.80 -14.68 4.26
CA THR A 63 25.09 -16.13 4.14
C THR A 63 24.35 -16.93 5.21
N LYS A 64 23.29 -17.68 4.84
CA LYS A 64 23.10 -19.12 5.15
C LYS A 64 21.64 -19.62 4.91
N HIS A 65 21.58 -20.67 4.08
CA HIS A 65 20.69 -21.86 4.06
C HIS A 65 19.16 -21.70 4.27
N SER A 66 18.25 -22.12 3.37
CA SER A 66 18.07 -23.35 2.57
C SER A 66 17.35 -24.53 3.29
N GLU A 67 16.16 -24.87 2.75
CA GLU A 67 15.57 -26.22 2.53
C GLU A 67 14.70 -26.94 3.59
N ARG A 68 13.42 -27.27 3.24
CA ARG A 68 12.81 -28.60 2.86
C ARG A 68 12.34 -29.44 4.09
N ASN A 69 11.31 -30.30 4.14
CA ASN A 69 10.22 -30.77 3.27
C ASN A 69 9.26 -31.68 4.11
N SER A 70 8.02 -31.88 3.63
CA SER A 70 7.23 -33.15 3.56
C SER A 70 6.82 -33.92 4.84
N GLY A 71 5.51 -34.12 5.10
CA GLY A 71 4.68 -35.30 4.71
C GLY A 71 4.11 -35.95 6.02
N HIS A 72 3.00 -36.67 6.15
CA HIS A 72 2.05 -37.37 5.27
C HIS A 72 0.81 -37.78 6.13
N ASP A 73 -0.38 -37.78 5.51
CA ASP A 73 -1.59 -38.64 5.63
C ASP A 73 -2.07 -39.28 6.96
N ILE A 74 -3.41 -39.30 7.16
CA ILE A 74 -4.26 -40.52 7.25
C ILE A 74 -5.78 -40.15 7.26
N VAL A 75 -6.54 -40.98 6.55
CA VAL A 75 -7.95 -40.88 6.12
C VAL A 75 -8.90 -41.69 7.01
N LYS A 76 -10.14 -41.21 7.23
CA LYS A 76 -11.46 -41.92 7.15
C LYS A 76 -12.57 -41.08 7.80
N GLN A 77 -13.40 -40.35 7.06
CA GLN A 77 -14.64 -40.74 6.34
C GLN A 77 -15.78 -41.33 7.21
N ILE A 78 -16.95 -40.66 7.15
CA ILE A 78 -18.36 -41.11 6.94
C ILE A 78 -19.19 -39.81 7.13
N GLN A 79 -19.73 -39.11 6.12
CA GLN A 79 -20.82 -39.44 5.19
C GLN A 79 -20.78 -38.52 3.93
N LYS A 80 -21.16 -39.07 2.76
CA LYS A 80 -21.27 -38.44 1.42
C LYS A 80 -22.76 -38.40 1.00
N PRO A 81 -23.17 -37.73 -0.09
CA PRO A 81 -22.58 -36.57 -0.78
C PRO A 81 -23.65 -35.48 -1.07
N VAL A 82 -23.39 -34.23 -0.72
CA VAL A 82 -23.97 -33.13 -1.49
C VAL A 82 -22.91 -32.74 -2.50
N SER A 83 -23.26 -32.80 -3.77
CA SER A 83 -22.41 -32.42 -4.89
C SER A 83 -22.03 -30.95 -4.75
N ASP A 84 -20.93 -30.68 -4.05
CA ASP A 84 -20.16 -29.43 -4.13
C ASP A 84 -19.49 -29.39 -5.51
N SER A 85 -20.34 -29.16 -6.50
CA SER A 85 -19.96 -28.38 -7.67
C SER A 85 -19.40 -27.07 -7.13
N LEU A 86 -18.12 -26.86 -7.38
CA LEU A 86 -17.33 -25.71 -6.96
C LEU A 86 -18.15 -24.43 -7.15
N LYS A 87 -18.64 -23.82 -6.06
CA LYS A 87 -19.16 -22.46 -6.11
C LYS A 87 -17.97 -21.58 -6.47
N GLU A 88 -17.94 -21.18 -7.74
CA GLU A 88 -17.27 -19.97 -8.20
C GLU A 88 -17.46 -18.91 -7.12
N THR A 89 -16.36 -18.47 -6.51
CA THR A 89 -16.35 -17.67 -5.29
C THR A 89 -17.20 -16.41 -5.46
N GLU A 90 -18.22 -16.29 -4.61
CA GLU A 90 -19.10 -15.12 -4.55
C GLU A 90 -18.28 -13.82 -4.39
N PRO A 91 -18.67 -12.73 -5.08
CA PRO A 91 -18.00 -11.45 -4.95
C PRO A 91 -18.14 -10.89 -3.53
N VAL A 92 -17.08 -10.25 -3.03
CA VAL A 92 -17.08 -9.57 -1.73
C VAL A 92 -17.24 -8.07 -1.96
N TYR A 93 -18.33 -7.50 -1.46
CA TYR A 93 -18.59 -6.06 -1.56
C TYR A 93 -17.86 -5.27 -0.47
N ILE A 94 -17.26 -4.15 -0.85
CA ILE A 94 -16.48 -3.27 0.03
C ILE A 94 -16.86 -1.81 -0.20
N ARG A 95 -16.48 -0.93 0.73
CA ARG A 95 -16.78 0.52 0.69
C ARG A 95 -15.55 1.41 0.57
N ASN A 96 -14.36 0.82 0.58
CA ASN A 96 -13.07 1.49 0.57
C ASN A 96 -12.22 1.13 -0.65
N ALA A 97 -12.87 0.83 -1.79
CA ALA A 97 -12.20 0.41 -3.01
C ALA A 97 -11.14 1.43 -3.49
N GLY A 98 -11.39 2.71 -3.24
CA GLY A 98 -10.49 3.80 -3.59
C GLY A 98 -9.16 3.85 -2.84
N LEU A 99 -9.00 3.06 -1.77
CA LEU A 99 -7.73 2.89 -1.07
C LEU A 99 -6.58 2.53 -2.02
N ILE A 100 -6.89 1.84 -3.12
CA ILE A 100 -5.91 1.49 -4.14
C ILE A 100 -5.17 2.72 -4.71
N LEU A 101 -5.74 3.91 -4.67
CA LEU A 101 -5.11 5.12 -5.19
C LEU A 101 -3.82 5.48 -4.42
N LEU A 102 -3.73 5.02 -3.17
CA LEU A 102 -2.59 5.29 -2.29
C LEU A 102 -1.44 4.30 -2.48
N HIS A 103 -1.62 3.24 -3.30
CA HIS A 103 -0.68 2.11 -3.41
C HIS A 103 0.80 2.50 -3.61
N PRO A 104 1.17 3.51 -4.43
CA PRO A 104 2.58 3.83 -4.64
C PRO A 104 3.27 4.37 -3.38
N PHE A 105 2.51 4.95 -2.47
CA PHE A 105 3.00 5.61 -1.26
C PHE A 105 3.08 4.66 -0.06
N LEU A 106 2.34 3.54 -0.09
CA LEU A 106 2.25 2.62 1.05
C LEU A 106 3.58 2.02 1.49
N PRO A 107 4.51 1.60 0.59
CA PRO A 107 5.81 1.09 1.00
C PRO A 107 6.61 2.09 1.84
N LEU A 108 6.76 3.31 1.34
CA LEU A 108 7.50 4.37 2.02
C LEU A 108 6.80 4.80 3.32
N PHE A 109 5.47 4.90 3.31
CA PHE A 109 4.68 5.23 4.48
C PHE A 109 4.88 4.22 5.62
N PHE A 110 4.78 2.93 5.31
CA PHE A 110 4.98 1.89 6.32
C PHE A 110 6.43 1.75 6.76
N GLU A 111 7.41 2.00 5.87
CA GLU A 111 8.82 2.04 6.25
C GLU A 111 9.11 3.20 7.20
N GLY A 112 8.59 4.40 6.91
CA GLY A 112 8.74 5.59 7.74
C GLY A 112 8.15 5.40 9.16
N LEU A 113 7.04 4.67 9.27
CA LEU A 113 6.43 4.30 10.55
C LEU A 113 7.04 3.04 11.19
N ASN A 114 8.06 2.43 10.57
CA ASN A 114 8.66 1.16 10.98
C ASN A 114 7.64 0.00 11.10
N VAL A 115 6.54 0.07 10.34
CA VAL A 115 5.48 -0.93 10.22
C VAL A 115 5.86 -2.02 9.20
N ALA A 116 6.61 -1.64 8.18
CA ALA A 116 7.21 -2.54 7.20
C ALA A 116 8.75 -2.46 7.24
N GLY A 117 9.40 -3.52 6.78
CA GLY A 117 10.73 -3.46 6.21
C GLY A 117 10.63 -3.53 4.68
N GLN A 118 11.75 -3.76 4.03
CA GLN A 118 11.86 -3.76 2.57
C GLN A 118 10.80 -4.64 1.86
N ASP A 119 10.64 -5.89 2.28
CA ASP A 119 9.76 -6.87 1.61
C ASP A 119 8.81 -7.59 2.60
N VAL A 120 8.70 -7.09 3.83
CA VAL A 120 7.95 -7.76 4.90
C VAL A 120 7.23 -6.77 5.81
N LEU A 121 5.99 -7.08 6.20
CA LEU A 121 5.27 -6.36 7.24
C LEU A 121 5.70 -6.87 8.62
N LYS A 122 6.21 -5.96 9.45
CA LYS A 122 6.59 -6.25 10.84
C LYS A 122 5.37 -6.26 11.75
N TYR A 123 4.44 -5.32 11.53
CA TYR A 123 3.24 -5.13 12.33
C TYR A 123 1.98 -5.18 11.43
N PRO A 124 1.54 -6.37 11.01
CA PRO A 124 0.45 -6.51 10.04
C PRO A 124 -0.88 -5.91 10.51
N GLU A 125 -1.28 -6.12 11.77
CA GLU A 125 -2.56 -5.60 12.27
C GLU A 125 -2.55 -4.06 12.38
N LYS A 126 -1.41 -3.48 12.72
CA LYS A 126 -1.19 -2.02 12.67
C LYS A 126 -1.28 -1.49 11.24
N ALA A 127 -0.67 -2.15 10.27
CA ALA A 127 -0.79 -1.77 8.86
C ALA A 127 -2.26 -1.73 8.42
N LEU A 128 -3.07 -2.72 8.82
CA LEU A 128 -4.51 -2.74 8.51
C LEU A 128 -5.25 -1.54 9.10
N GLN A 129 -5.02 -1.22 10.37
CA GLN A 129 -5.66 -0.07 11.02
C GLN A 129 -5.23 1.25 10.35
N LEU A 130 -3.95 1.42 10.03
CA LEU A 130 -3.45 2.60 9.32
C LEU A 130 -4.13 2.78 7.95
N LEU A 131 -4.26 1.71 7.15
CA LEU A 131 -4.98 1.78 5.87
C LEU A 131 -6.45 2.15 6.07
N GLY A 132 -7.09 1.62 7.10
CA GLY A 132 -8.46 1.98 7.45
C GLY A 132 -8.62 3.46 7.85
N PHE A 133 -7.65 3.99 8.60
CA PHE A 133 -7.58 5.41 8.97
C PHE A 133 -7.37 6.32 7.75
N LEU A 134 -6.53 5.92 6.79
CA LEU A 134 -6.33 6.71 5.57
C LEU A 134 -7.66 6.94 4.82
N VAL A 135 -8.53 5.93 4.78
CA VAL A 135 -9.83 6.02 4.10
C VAL A 135 -10.89 6.73 4.93
N THR A 136 -10.99 6.42 6.23
CA THR A 136 -12.15 6.82 7.05
C THR A 136 -11.88 7.97 8.01
N GLY A 137 -10.60 8.25 8.31
CA GLY A 137 -10.19 9.17 9.38
C GLY A 137 -10.41 8.62 10.80
N ASN A 138 -10.99 7.43 10.95
CA ASN A 138 -11.23 6.83 12.26
C ASN A 138 -9.98 6.13 12.77
N LEU A 139 -9.64 6.34 14.05
CA LEU A 139 -8.50 5.68 14.71
C LEU A 139 -8.69 4.17 14.88
N LYS A 140 -9.93 3.70 14.78
CA LYS A 140 -10.29 2.28 14.84
C LYS A 140 -11.20 1.93 13.67
N THR A 141 -10.74 1.02 12.83
CA THR A 141 -11.49 0.52 11.68
C THR A 141 -12.07 -0.85 11.99
N PRO A 142 -13.38 -1.04 11.79
CA PRO A 142 -14.02 -2.33 12.01
C PRO A 142 -13.54 -3.37 10.99
N GLU A 143 -13.47 -4.64 11.41
CA GLU A 143 -12.89 -5.70 10.60
C GLU A 143 -13.60 -5.92 9.25
N TYR A 144 -14.91 -5.67 9.17
CA TYR A 144 -15.65 -5.80 7.91
C TYR A 144 -15.22 -4.78 6.84
N ASP A 145 -14.60 -3.66 7.22
CA ASP A 145 -14.02 -2.70 6.27
C ASP A 145 -12.55 -3.04 5.94
N LEU A 146 -11.94 -4.04 6.58
CA LEU A 146 -10.53 -4.39 6.41
C LEU A 146 -10.24 -5.46 5.36
N VAL A 147 -11.23 -5.84 4.54
CA VAL A 147 -11.07 -6.85 3.50
C VAL A 147 -10.01 -6.44 2.46
N LEU A 148 -10.14 -5.25 1.85
CA LEU A 148 -9.15 -4.74 0.90
C LEU A 148 -7.78 -4.48 1.57
N PRO A 149 -7.71 -3.84 2.76
CA PRO A 149 -6.47 -3.76 3.54
C PRO A 149 -5.77 -5.11 3.73
N LYS A 150 -6.50 -6.19 4.07
CA LYS A 150 -5.93 -7.54 4.21
C LYS A 150 -5.27 -8.01 2.90
N ILE A 151 -5.92 -7.79 1.76
CA ILE A 151 -5.38 -8.13 0.44
C ILE A 151 -4.09 -7.34 0.15
N LEU A 152 -4.10 -6.02 0.35
CA LEU A 152 -2.92 -5.15 0.14
C LEU A 152 -1.76 -5.50 1.08
N CYS A 153 -2.05 -5.94 2.30
CA CYS A 153 -1.07 -6.41 3.27
C CYS A 153 -0.63 -7.88 3.06
N GLY A 154 -1.17 -8.59 2.08
CA GLY A 154 -0.85 -10.00 1.85
C GLY A 154 -1.34 -10.94 2.96
N ILE A 155 -2.34 -10.51 3.74
CA ILE A 155 -2.96 -11.26 4.84
C ILE A 155 -4.19 -12.01 4.31
N PRO A 156 -4.40 -13.29 4.69
CA PRO A 156 -5.61 -14.02 4.30
C PRO A 156 -6.88 -13.29 4.78
N VAL A 157 -7.86 -13.08 3.89
CA VAL A 157 -9.09 -12.33 4.18
C VAL A 157 -9.89 -12.93 5.35
N ASN A 158 -9.83 -14.25 5.52
CA ASN A 158 -10.49 -15.01 6.57
C ASN A 158 -9.68 -15.12 7.88
N LYS A 159 -8.46 -14.57 7.94
CA LYS A 159 -7.69 -14.53 9.18
C LYS A 159 -8.33 -13.49 10.11
N PRO A 160 -8.80 -13.88 11.31
CA PRO A 160 -9.35 -12.93 12.27
C PRO A 160 -8.27 -12.00 12.80
N LEU A 161 -8.66 -10.79 13.20
CA LEU A 161 -7.79 -9.91 13.97
C LEU A 161 -7.67 -10.41 15.40
N THR A 162 -6.45 -10.44 15.93
CA THR A 162 -6.17 -11.00 17.25
C THR A 162 -5.80 -9.94 18.28
N GLU A 163 -5.37 -8.77 17.83
CA GLU A 163 -4.97 -7.66 18.67
C GLU A 163 -5.89 -6.46 18.44
N ASP A 164 -6.20 -5.76 19.52
CA ASP A 164 -6.81 -4.45 19.43
C ASP A 164 -5.69 -3.42 19.29
N ILE A 165 -5.52 -2.87 18.09
CA ILE A 165 -4.47 -1.91 17.78
C ILE A 165 -5.06 -0.51 17.74
N GLU A 166 -4.49 0.37 18.56
CA GLU A 166 -4.77 1.80 18.52
C GLU A 166 -3.73 2.54 17.67
N ILE A 167 -4.20 3.51 16.89
CA ILE A 167 -3.35 4.44 16.14
C ILE A 167 -3.00 5.61 17.06
N SER A 168 -1.72 5.86 17.23
CA SER A 168 -1.22 7.00 17.99
C SER A 168 -1.39 8.32 17.24
N ASP A 169 -1.36 9.43 17.98
CA ASP A 169 -1.45 10.77 17.39
C ASP A 169 -0.37 11.01 16.32
N GLY A 170 0.86 10.55 16.58
CA GLY A 170 1.97 10.64 15.62
C GLY A 170 1.70 9.87 14.32
N GLU A 171 1.21 8.63 14.43
CA GLU A 171 0.85 7.82 13.27
C GLU A 171 -0.31 8.41 12.47
N SER A 172 -1.30 8.99 13.17
CA SER A 172 -2.42 9.67 12.51
C SER A 172 -1.97 10.95 11.77
N ALA A 173 -1.02 11.69 12.33
CA ALA A 173 -0.44 12.87 11.71
C ALA A 173 0.35 12.50 10.43
N GLU A 174 1.12 11.42 10.47
CA GLU A 174 1.80 10.90 9.28
C GLU A 174 0.81 10.42 8.20
N GLY A 175 -0.31 9.80 8.62
CA GLY A 175 -1.38 9.43 7.70
C GLY A 175 -2.04 10.65 7.04
N LEU A 176 -2.23 11.75 7.78
CA LEU A 176 -2.73 13.00 7.23
C LEU A 176 -1.75 13.61 6.22
N ALA A 177 -0.46 13.65 6.57
CA ALA A 177 0.60 14.15 5.70
C ALA A 177 0.69 13.34 4.39
N LEU A 178 0.48 12.02 4.43
CA LEU A 178 0.39 11.20 3.22
C LEU A 178 -0.76 11.63 2.31
N LEU A 179 -1.95 11.89 2.87
CA LEU A 179 -3.10 12.32 2.08
C LEU A 179 -2.84 13.69 1.42
N GLU A 180 -2.24 14.62 2.17
CA GLU A 180 -1.83 15.93 1.65
C GLU A 180 -0.81 15.80 0.52
N ALA A 181 0.18 14.90 0.65
CA ALA A 181 1.16 14.64 -0.39
C ALA A 181 0.52 14.07 -1.66
N VAL A 182 -0.41 13.11 -1.51
CA VAL A 182 -1.15 12.53 -2.64
C VAL A 182 -1.98 13.59 -3.37
N ILE A 183 -2.68 14.45 -2.63
CA ILE A 183 -3.43 15.58 -3.19
C ILE A 183 -2.50 16.54 -3.92
N GLY A 184 -1.35 16.88 -3.33
CA GLY A 184 -0.36 17.76 -3.95
C GLY A 184 0.26 17.18 -5.23
N HIS A 185 0.40 15.85 -5.32
CA HIS A 185 0.89 15.19 -6.53
C HIS A 185 -0.18 15.06 -7.62
N TRP A 186 -1.45 14.97 -7.25
CA TRP A 186 -2.56 14.90 -8.19
C TRP A 186 -3.16 16.29 -8.40
N GLU A 187 -2.50 17.12 -9.23
CA GLU A 187 -2.82 18.54 -9.44
C GLU A 187 -4.30 18.81 -9.79
N ALA A 188 -4.97 17.85 -10.43
CA ALA A 188 -6.40 17.92 -10.76
C ALA A 188 -7.31 18.06 -9.52
N LEU A 189 -6.86 17.63 -8.34
CA LEU A 189 -7.60 17.75 -7.08
C LEU A 189 -7.55 19.18 -6.49
N ARG A 190 -6.62 20.03 -6.94
CA ARG A 190 -6.48 21.43 -6.47
C ARG A 190 -6.44 21.52 -4.94
N ASP A 191 -7.23 22.43 -4.35
CA ASP A 191 -7.32 22.69 -2.91
C ASP A 191 -8.26 21.71 -2.17
N THR A 192 -8.41 20.48 -2.68
CA THR A 192 -9.23 19.47 -2.00
C THR A 192 -8.61 19.15 -0.64
N SER A 193 -9.41 19.14 0.42
CA SER A 193 -8.95 18.73 1.75
C SER A 193 -8.78 17.20 1.84
N PRO A 194 -7.98 16.68 2.77
CA PRO A 194 -7.90 15.24 3.03
C PRO A 194 -9.26 14.57 3.22
N ASP A 195 -10.21 15.21 3.90
CA ASP A 195 -11.56 14.68 4.07
C ASP A 195 -12.40 14.73 2.78
N GLY A 196 -12.23 15.76 1.96
CA GLY A 196 -12.82 15.82 0.63
C GLY A 196 -12.29 14.71 -0.28
N PHE A 197 -10.98 14.46 -0.22
CA PHE A 197 -10.33 13.38 -0.97
C PHE A 197 -10.83 12.00 -0.51
N ARG A 198 -10.97 11.79 0.81
CA ARG A 198 -11.58 10.58 1.38
C ARG A 198 -12.99 10.34 0.82
N GLY A 199 -13.87 11.34 0.91
CA GLY A 199 -15.27 11.22 0.49
C GLY A 199 -15.46 11.03 -1.01
N SER A 200 -14.65 11.69 -1.83
CA SER A 200 -14.77 11.61 -3.29
C SER A 200 -14.08 10.38 -3.87
N PHE A 201 -12.89 10.02 -3.37
CA PHE A 201 -12.02 9.07 -4.06
C PHE A 201 -11.67 7.83 -3.25
N LEU A 202 -11.54 7.89 -1.92
CA LEU A 202 -11.11 6.72 -1.14
C LEU A 202 -12.26 5.85 -0.64
N TYR A 203 -13.31 6.46 -0.08
CA TYR A 203 -14.50 5.77 0.43
C TYR A 203 -15.46 5.46 -0.72
N ARG A 204 -15.04 4.53 -1.57
CA ARG A 204 -15.73 4.12 -2.79
C ARG A 204 -16.26 2.70 -2.71
N PRO A 205 -17.54 2.48 -3.05
CA PRO A 205 -18.07 1.14 -3.24
C PRO A 205 -17.30 0.40 -4.33
N GLY A 206 -17.10 -0.88 -4.11
CA GLY A 206 -16.54 -1.78 -5.09
C GLY A 206 -16.81 -3.22 -4.71
N LYS A 207 -16.37 -4.14 -5.55
CA LYS A 207 -16.43 -5.57 -5.27
C LYS A 207 -15.11 -6.25 -5.64
N LEU A 208 -14.73 -7.18 -4.79
CA LEU A 208 -13.55 -8.03 -4.95
C LEU A 208 -14.01 -9.40 -5.45
N ILE A 209 -13.35 -9.86 -6.51
CA ILE A 209 -13.62 -11.14 -7.16
C ILE A 209 -12.32 -11.93 -7.15
N ARG A 210 -12.40 -13.22 -6.79
CA ARG A 210 -11.25 -14.12 -6.92
C ARG A 210 -11.08 -14.46 -8.40
N SER A 211 -9.87 -14.28 -8.93
CA SER A 211 -9.59 -14.71 -10.30
C SER A 211 -9.39 -16.22 -10.37
N ILE A 212 -9.86 -16.84 -11.45
CA ILE A 212 -9.63 -18.26 -11.77
C ILE A 212 -8.14 -18.54 -11.97
N GLU A 213 -7.40 -17.57 -12.50
CA GLU A 213 -5.95 -17.65 -12.73
C GLU A 213 -5.11 -17.35 -11.46
N GLY A 214 -5.78 -17.05 -10.34
CA GLY A 214 -5.14 -16.66 -9.08
C GLY A 214 -5.12 -15.15 -8.84
N GLY A 215 -5.01 -14.75 -7.57
CA GLY A 215 -5.10 -13.35 -7.14
C GLY A 215 -6.52 -12.78 -7.11
N TRP A 216 -6.60 -11.45 -7.18
CA TRP A 216 -7.84 -10.69 -6.96
C TRP A 216 -8.09 -9.68 -8.08
N ILE A 217 -9.37 -9.48 -8.38
CA ILE A 217 -9.87 -8.40 -9.24
C ILE A 217 -10.72 -7.47 -8.38
N LEU A 218 -10.40 -6.19 -8.37
CA LEU A 218 -11.19 -5.14 -7.75
C LEU A 218 -11.96 -4.39 -8.84
N GLN A 219 -13.28 -4.43 -8.80
CA GLN A 219 -14.15 -3.59 -9.62
C GLN A 219 -14.66 -2.43 -8.78
N VAL A 220 -14.42 -1.20 -9.24
CA VAL A 220 -14.82 0.02 -8.53
C VAL A 220 -16.09 0.61 -9.17
N GLU A 221 -17.04 1.03 -8.35
CA GLU A 221 -18.25 1.71 -8.83
C GLU A 221 -17.89 3.09 -9.38
N THR A 222 -18.38 3.41 -10.59
CA THR A 222 -18.05 4.66 -11.29
C THR A 222 -18.89 5.84 -10.79
N ARG A 223 -18.30 7.04 -10.77
CA ARG A 223 -18.96 8.29 -10.37
C ARG A 223 -18.56 9.45 -11.27
N THR A 224 -19.34 10.53 -11.25
CA THR A 224 -19.16 11.68 -12.14
C THR A 224 -17.78 12.35 -12.04
N TRP A 225 -17.18 12.39 -10.86
CA TRP A 225 -15.86 12.98 -10.65
C TRP A 225 -14.69 12.06 -11.00
N ASP A 226 -14.97 10.82 -11.44
CA ASP A 226 -13.92 9.90 -11.90
C ASP A 226 -13.25 10.40 -13.19
N ILE A 227 -13.84 11.37 -13.89
CA ILE A 227 -13.19 12.08 -15.00
C ILE A 227 -11.82 12.68 -14.61
N LEU A 228 -11.58 12.95 -13.32
CA LEU A 228 -10.27 13.42 -12.85
C LEU A 228 -9.20 12.33 -12.87
N MET A 229 -9.58 11.05 -12.94
CA MET A 229 -8.65 9.91 -13.00
C MET A 229 -7.85 9.86 -14.29
N ASP A 230 -8.34 10.47 -15.37
CA ASP A 230 -7.56 10.69 -16.61
C ASP A 230 -6.27 11.49 -16.35
N GLN A 231 -6.25 12.28 -15.27
CA GLN A 231 -5.13 13.13 -14.86
C GLN A 231 -4.35 12.53 -13.69
N LEU A 232 -4.61 11.28 -13.31
CA LEU A 232 -3.86 10.61 -12.25
C LEU A 232 -2.41 10.35 -12.73
N PRO A 233 -1.37 10.78 -12.00
CA PRO A 233 0.00 10.73 -12.50
C PRO A 233 0.68 9.35 -12.34
N TRP A 234 -0.04 8.35 -11.83
CA TRP A 234 0.45 6.98 -11.70
C TRP A 234 -0.60 5.95 -12.14
N GLY A 235 -0.12 4.78 -12.57
CA GLY A 235 -0.99 3.67 -12.97
C GLY A 235 -1.59 2.93 -11.77
N ILE A 236 -2.83 2.44 -11.93
CA ILE A 236 -3.55 1.69 -10.90
C ILE A 236 -4.05 0.31 -11.36
N ALA A 237 -3.90 -0.03 -12.65
CA ALA A 237 -4.49 -1.22 -13.23
C ALA A 237 -3.97 -2.53 -12.61
N MET A 238 -2.68 -2.57 -12.23
CA MET A 238 -2.03 -3.75 -11.66
C MET A 238 -1.23 -3.32 -10.44
N ILE A 239 -1.59 -3.86 -9.27
CA ILE A 239 -0.99 -3.50 -7.99
C ILE A 239 -0.32 -4.72 -7.37
N LYS A 240 0.96 -4.53 -7.03
CA LYS A 240 1.80 -5.52 -6.37
C LYS A 240 2.75 -4.81 -5.40
N LEU A 241 2.40 -4.79 -4.13
CA LEU A 241 3.26 -4.26 -3.06
C LEU A 241 4.33 -5.30 -2.66
N PRO A 242 5.47 -4.89 -2.06
CA PRO A 242 6.62 -5.76 -1.81
C PRO A 242 6.29 -7.03 -1.03
N TRP A 243 5.41 -6.93 -0.04
CA TRP A 243 4.99 -8.05 0.82
C TRP A 243 3.77 -8.84 0.30
N MET A 244 3.17 -8.44 -0.82
CA MET A 244 2.00 -9.15 -1.37
C MET A 244 2.42 -10.50 -1.95
N LYS A 245 1.60 -11.54 -1.76
CA LYS A 245 1.81 -12.86 -2.40
C LYS A 245 1.22 -12.94 -3.80
N GLU A 246 0.03 -12.38 -3.96
CA GLU A 246 -0.69 -12.35 -5.24
C GLU A 246 -0.75 -10.92 -5.77
N MET A 247 -1.12 -10.75 -7.04
CA MET A 247 -1.34 -9.43 -7.64
C MET A 247 -2.82 -9.05 -7.50
N LEU A 248 -3.08 -7.74 -7.39
CA LEU A 248 -4.41 -7.17 -7.45
C LEU A 248 -4.59 -6.46 -8.79
N ARG A 249 -5.51 -6.95 -9.62
CA ARG A 249 -5.96 -6.26 -10.83
C ARG A 249 -7.08 -5.31 -10.46
N VAL A 250 -7.04 -4.08 -10.95
CA VAL A 250 -8.05 -3.06 -10.72
C VAL A 250 -8.76 -2.75 -12.02
N GLU A 251 -10.09 -2.81 -11.97
CA GLU A 251 -11.00 -2.42 -13.03
C GLU A 251 -11.79 -1.21 -12.53
N TRP A 252 -11.29 -0.03 -12.90
CA TRP A 252 -11.95 1.23 -12.64
C TRP A 252 -12.24 1.87 -13.99
N ASN A 253 -13.52 1.86 -14.39
CA ASN A 253 -13.94 2.54 -15.61
C ASN A 253 -14.20 4.00 -15.24
N TYR A 254 -13.49 4.93 -15.87
CA TYR A 254 -13.65 6.36 -15.65
C TYR A 254 -13.80 7.10 -16.97
#